data_AF-A0A7C9E9V8-F1
#
_entry.id   AF-A0A7C9E9V8-F1
#
_cell.length_a   1.000
_cell.length_b   1.000
_cell.length_c   1.000
_cell.angle_alpha   90.00
_cell.angle_beta   90.00
_cell.angle_gamma   90.00
#
_symmetry.space_group_name_H-M   'P 1'
#
loop_
_entity.id
_entity.type
_entity.pdbx_description
1 polymer ?
#
loop_
_entity_poly.entity_id
_entity_poly.type
_entity_poly.pdbx_seq_one_letter_code
_entity_poly.pdbx_strand_id
1 'polypeptide(L)'
;MPLLKRKPFSLLEPPNDLEPGQPVFQVRFTKEIFRDYRGYLKRINLYRQRVWTCKVTGKTNLTYEEALVSEQRAAEKVQKFPEEFIEPVLRTVQYSMLPLSDLIQKIKSDLQGRLVEGVELQ
;
A
#
# COMPACT_ATOMS: atom_id res chain seq x y z
N MET A 1 -2.57 1.49 -4.67
CA MET A 1 -3.78 0.80 -5.17
C MET A 1 -3.48 -0.68 -5.25
N PRO A 2 -4.36 -1.53 -4.69
CA PRO A 2 -4.20 -2.97 -4.66
C PRO A 2 -4.11 -3.58 -6.07
N LEU A 3 -3.33 -4.65 -6.19
CA LEU A 3 -3.16 -5.40 -7.43
C LEU A 3 -4.15 -6.57 -7.47
N LEU A 4 -4.80 -6.76 -8.61
CA LEU A 4 -5.64 -7.94 -8.86
C LEU A 4 -4.77 -9.03 -9.48
N LYS A 5 -4.56 -10.14 -8.77
CA LYS A 5 -3.67 -11.24 -9.23
C LYS A 5 -2.29 -10.71 -9.70
N ARG A 6 -1.70 -9.78 -8.93
CA ARG A 6 -0.42 -9.10 -9.23
C ARG A 6 -0.41 -8.17 -10.45
N LYS A 7 -1.57 -7.88 -11.05
CA LYS A 7 -1.70 -6.88 -12.12
C LYS A 7 -2.36 -5.60 -11.61
N PRO A 8 -2.01 -4.42 -12.16
CA PRO A 8 -2.72 -3.18 -11.89
C PRO A 8 -4.20 -3.34 -12.21
N PHE A 9 -5.06 -2.79 -11.36
CA PHE A 9 -6.50 -2.80 -11.53
C PHE A 9 -7.03 -1.37 -11.65
N SER A 10 -7.63 -1.05 -12.79
CA SER A 10 -8.22 0.26 -13.04
C SER A 10 -9.65 0.32 -12.50
N LEU A 11 -9.95 1.40 -11.77
CA LEU A 11 -11.31 1.73 -11.36
C LEU A 11 -12.09 2.22 -12.58
N LEU A 12 -13.41 2.05 -12.54
CA LEU A 12 -14.29 2.61 -13.55
C LEU A 12 -14.41 4.11 -13.31
N GLU A 13 -14.39 4.87 -14.40
CA GLU A 13 -14.65 6.30 -14.36
C GLU A 13 -16.10 6.56 -13.94
N PRO A 14 -16.34 7.62 -13.16
CA PRO A 14 -17.70 8.01 -12.82
C PRO A 14 -18.47 8.38 -14.10
N PRO A 15 -19.75 8.00 -14.22
CA PRO A 15 -20.58 8.46 -15.33
C PRO A 15 -20.72 9.99 -15.31
N ASN A 16 -20.43 10.66 -16.42
CA ASN A 16 -20.48 12.14 -16.51
C ASN A 16 -21.91 12.69 -16.53
N ASP A 17 -22.88 11.89 -16.97
CA ASP A 17 -24.27 12.31 -17.18
C ASP A 17 -25.17 12.04 -15.96
N LEU A 18 -24.68 12.34 -14.75
CA LEU A 18 -25.45 12.11 -13.52
C LEU A 18 -26.29 13.34 -13.17
N GLU A 19 -27.61 13.14 -13.11
CA GLU A 19 -28.54 14.18 -12.66
C GLU A 19 -28.57 14.26 -11.12
N PRO A 20 -28.67 15.46 -10.52
CA PRO A 20 -28.84 15.62 -9.08
C PRO A 20 -30.11 14.92 -8.59
N GLY A 21 -29.95 13.94 -7.69
CA GLY A 21 -31.08 13.20 -7.09
C GLY A 21 -31.38 11.84 -7.72
N GLN A 22 -30.65 11.44 -8.77
CA GLN A 22 -30.79 10.11 -9.35
C GLN A 22 -30.34 9.01 -8.36
N PRO A 23 -31.14 7.94 -8.13
CA PRO A 23 -30.71 6.82 -7.30
C PRO A 23 -29.58 6.05 -7.99
N VAL A 24 -28.43 5.94 -7.32
CA VAL A 24 -27.24 5.23 -7.82
C VAL A 24 -26.66 4.31 -6.75
N PHE A 25 -25.95 3.28 -7.19
CA PHE A 25 -25.23 2.36 -6.31
C PHE A 25 -23.76 2.74 -6.25
N GLN A 26 -23.29 3.18 -5.08
CA GLN A 26 -21.90 3.57 -4.88
C GLN A 26 -21.12 2.52 -4.07
N VAL A 27 -19.90 2.23 -4.50
CA VAL A 27 -18.96 1.42 -3.71
C VAL A 27 -18.31 2.29 -2.63
N ARG A 28 -18.38 1.87 -1.36
CA ARG A 28 -17.99 2.71 -0.21
C ARG A 28 -16.53 3.18 -0.23
N PHE A 29 -15.60 2.31 -0.64
CA PHE A 29 -14.16 2.54 -0.56
C PHE A 29 -13.51 2.97 -1.90
N THR A 30 -14.00 2.51 -3.06
CA THR A 30 -13.51 2.97 -4.38
C THR A 30 -14.27 4.17 -4.92
N LYS A 31 -15.43 4.52 -4.33
CA LYS A 31 -16.34 5.58 -4.77
C LYS A 31 -16.89 5.41 -6.19
N GLU A 32 -16.69 4.25 -6.81
CA GLU A 32 -17.27 3.92 -8.11
C GLU A 32 -18.79 3.94 -8.06
N ILE A 33 -19.39 4.48 -9.11
CA ILE A 33 -20.83 4.69 -9.22
C ILE A 33 -21.37 3.76 -10.31
N PHE A 34 -22.45 3.05 -9.97
CA PHE A 34 -23.15 2.15 -10.87
C PHE A 34 -24.63 2.51 -10.93
N ARG A 35 -25.20 2.49 -12.15
CA ARG A 35 -26.65 2.58 -12.37
C ARG A 35 -27.31 1.21 -12.22
N ASP A 36 -26.62 0.17 -12.68
CA ASP A 36 -27.12 -1.21 -12.64
C ASP A 36 -26.77 -1.93 -11.34
N TYR A 37 -27.79 -2.45 -10.66
CA TYR A 37 -27.61 -3.26 -9.45
C TYR A 37 -26.79 -4.54 -9.74
N ARG A 38 -26.99 -5.18 -10.89
CA ARG A 38 -26.23 -6.38 -11.28
C ARG A 38 -24.74 -6.09 -11.48
N GLY A 39 -24.41 -4.95 -12.09
CA GLY A 39 -23.03 -4.51 -12.27
C GLY A 39 -22.35 -4.22 -10.94
N TYR A 40 -23.05 -3.49 -10.08
CA TYR A 40 -22.63 -3.21 -8.70
C TYR A 40 -22.34 -4.50 -7.92
N LEU A 41 -23.26 -5.47 -7.92
CA LEU A 41 -23.07 -6.75 -7.21
C LEU A 41 -21.85 -7.53 -7.70
N LYS A 42 -21.64 -7.59 -9.03
CA LYS A 42 -20.44 -8.24 -9.60
C LYS A 42 -19.16 -7.56 -9.11
N ARG A 43 -19.13 -6.22 -9.06
CA ARG A 43 -17.99 -5.44 -8.58
C ARG A 43 -17.72 -5.67 -7.10
N ILE A 44 -18.75 -5.64 -6.27
CA ILE A 44 -18.65 -5.90 -4.83
C ILE A 44 -18.17 -7.33 -4.57
N ASN A 45 -18.70 -8.32 -5.30
CA ASN A 45 -18.25 -9.71 -5.16
C ASN A 45 -16.77 -9.86 -5.52
N LEU A 46 -16.28 -9.19 -6.58
CA LEU A 46 -14.86 -9.18 -6.91
C LEU A 46 -14.00 -8.59 -5.77
N TYR A 47 -14.43 -7.49 -5.15
CA TYR A 47 -13.70 -6.88 -4.04
C TYR A 47 -13.65 -7.75 -2.77
N ARG A 48 -14.70 -8.55 -2.55
CA ARG A 48 -14.77 -9.51 -1.43
C ARG A 48 -13.95 -10.78 -1.65
N GLN A 49 -13.54 -11.08 -2.89
CA GLN A 49 -12.68 -12.22 -3.16
C GLN A 49 -11.27 -11.97 -2.61
N ARG A 50 -10.65 -13.00 -2.03
CA ARG A 50 -9.26 -12.97 -1.53
C ARG A 50 -8.23 -13.17 -2.64
N VAL A 51 -8.28 -12.35 -3.68
CA VAL A 51 -7.41 -12.42 -4.86
C VAL A 51 -6.53 -11.18 -5.01
N TRP A 52 -6.60 -10.27 -4.03
CA TRP A 52 -5.91 -9.00 -4.04
C TRP A 52 -4.55 -9.11 -3.35
N THR A 53 -3.63 -8.29 -3.86
CA THR A 53 -2.27 -8.17 -3.35
C THR A 53 -1.99 -6.71 -3.04
N CYS A 54 -1.44 -6.45 -1.86
CA CYS A 54 -0.95 -5.13 -1.48
C CYS A 54 0.26 -4.76 -2.35
N LYS A 55 0.23 -3.61 -3.05
CA LYS A 55 1.34 -3.17 -3.91
C LYS A 55 2.60 -2.85 -3.10
N VAL A 56 2.43 -2.28 -1.91
CA VAL A 56 3.54 -1.80 -1.07
C VAL A 56 4.22 -2.95 -0.33
N THR A 57 3.44 -3.81 0.33
CA THR A 57 4.00 -4.89 1.15
C THR A 57 4.09 -6.24 0.46
N GLY A 58 3.55 -6.38 -0.76
CA GLY A 58 3.54 -7.64 -1.52
C GLY A 58 2.66 -8.76 -0.92
N LYS A 59 1.91 -8.49 0.15
CA LYS A 59 1.05 -9.47 0.83
C LYS A 59 -0.09 -9.90 -0.11
N THR A 60 -0.23 -11.20 -0.33
CA THR A 60 -1.25 -11.81 -1.20
C THR A 60 -2.44 -12.35 -0.40
N ASN A 61 -3.49 -12.79 -1.09
CA ASN A 61 -4.71 -13.40 -0.51
C ASN A 61 -5.51 -12.45 0.39
N LEU A 62 -5.48 -11.15 0.08
CA LEU A 62 -6.27 -10.14 0.77
C LEU A 62 -7.55 -9.86 -0.02
N THR A 63 -8.56 -9.35 0.68
CA THR A 63 -9.66 -8.60 0.05
C THR A 63 -9.18 -7.23 -0.38
N TYR A 64 -9.95 -6.54 -1.22
CA TYR A 64 -9.56 -5.21 -1.70
C TYR A 64 -9.41 -4.21 -0.54
N GLU A 65 -10.35 -4.23 0.40
CA GLU A 65 -10.35 -3.33 1.57
C GLU A 65 -9.17 -3.61 2.50
N GLU A 66 -8.89 -4.89 2.79
CA GLU A 66 -7.71 -5.26 3.58
C GLU A 66 -6.40 -4.84 2.90
N ALA A 67 -6.32 -4.98 1.57
CA ALA A 67 -5.16 -4.56 0.80
C ALA A 67 -4.98 -3.03 0.87
N LEU A 68 -6.07 -2.25 0.76
CA LEU A 68 -6.03 -0.79 0.94
C LEU A 68 -5.54 -0.38 2.33
N VAL A 69 -6.09 -0.98 3.38
CA VAL A 69 -5.67 -0.71 4.77
C VAL A 69 -4.21 -1.09 4.97
N SER A 70 -3.75 -2.20 4.37
CA SER A 70 -2.35 -2.60 4.42
C SER A 70 -1.43 -1.62 3.71
N GLU A 71 -1.86 -1.03 2.59
CA GLU A 71 -1.10 0.00 1.87
C GLU A 71 -0.99 1.28 2.71
N GLN A 72 -2.09 1.73 3.31
CA GLN A 72 -2.11 2.92 4.14
C GLN A 72 -1.22 2.77 5.38
N ARG A 73 -1.34 1.64 6.10
CA ARG A 73 -0.45 1.35 7.25
C ARG A 73 1.01 1.26 6.85
N ALA A 74 1.31 0.74 5.66
CA ALA A 74 2.68 0.69 5.16
C ALA A 74 3.21 2.08 4.84
N ALA A 75 2.41 2.93 4.20
CA ALA A 75 2.76 4.33 3.91
C ALA A 75 3.02 5.12 5.20
N GLU A 76 2.15 4.99 6.21
CA GLU A 76 2.34 5.62 7.52
C GLU A 76 3.64 5.18 8.21
N LYS A 77 3.99 3.90 8.12
CA LYS A 77 5.26 3.39 8.68
C LYS A 77 6.47 3.97 7.98
N VAL A 78 6.40 4.14 6.66
CA VAL A 78 7.48 4.77 5.88
C VAL A 78 7.62 6.25 6.25
N GLN A 79 6.51 6.97 6.44
CA GLN A 79 6.53 8.36 6.88
C GLN A 79 7.06 8.55 8.30
N LYS A 80 6.84 7.57 9.19
CA LYS A 80 7.36 7.59 10.57
C LYS A 80 8.84 7.20 10.67
N PHE A 81 9.50 6.89 9.56
CA PHE A 81 10.92 6.55 9.58
C PHE A 81 11.74 7.82 9.86
N PRO A 82 12.60 7.84 10.89
CA PRO A 82 13.38 9.04 11.24
C PRO A 82 14.31 9.46 10.12
N GLU A 83 14.35 10.77 9.83
CA GLU A 83 15.17 11.33 8.76
C GLU A 83 16.68 11.15 9.02
N GLU A 84 17.07 11.17 10.29
CA GLU A 84 18.46 11.00 10.75
C GLU A 84 19.05 9.64 10.34
N PHE A 85 18.20 8.62 10.18
CA PHE A 85 18.63 7.30 9.74
C PHE A 85 18.66 7.15 8.23
N ILE A 86 18.06 8.07 7.48
CA ILE A 86 18.00 7.99 6.01
C ILE A 86 19.41 8.07 5.43
N GLU A 87 20.22 9.05 5.82
CA GLU A 87 21.56 9.21 5.27
C GLU A 87 22.48 8.01 5.56
N PRO A 88 22.62 7.52 6.80
CA PRO A 88 23.42 6.32 7.09
C PRO A 88 22.96 5.10 6.31
N VAL A 89 21.66 4.88 6.21
CA VAL A 89 21.10 3.74 5.46
C VAL A 89 21.41 3.87 3.98
N LEU A 90 21.22 5.06 3.40
CA LEU A 90 21.52 5.31 1.98
C LEU A 90 23.01 5.09 1.67
N ARG A 91 23.91 5.55 2.53
CA ARG A 91 25.36 5.32 2.37
C ARG A 91 25.71 3.82 2.38
N THR A 92 25.06 3.03 3.23
CA THR A 92 25.29 1.58 3.29
C THR A 92 24.66 0.83 2.12
N VAL A 93 23.51 1.30 1.62
CA VAL A 93 22.83 0.73 0.44
C VAL A 93 23.59 1.05 -0.85
N GLN A 94 24.12 2.28 -0.96
CA GLN A 94 24.86 2.74 -2.12
C GLN A 94 26.10 1.86 -2.35
N TYR A 95 26.21 1.28 -3.55
CA TYR A 95 27.28 0.37 -3.96
C TYR A 95 27.35 -0.99 -3.23
N SER A 96 26.34 -1.34 -2.42
CA SER A 96 26.28 -2.67 -1.83
C SER A 96 26.02 -3.73 -2.90
N MET A 97 26.88 -4.76 -2.94
CA MET A 97 26.70 -5.96 -3.77
C MET A 97 26.07 -7.12 -2.98
N LEU A 98 25.69 -6.90 -1.73
CA LEU A 98 25.03 -7.90 -0.90
C LEU A 98 23.60 -8.17 -1.38
N PRO A 99 23.10 -9.41 -1.26
CA PRO A 99 21.69 -9.69 -1.48
C PRO A 99 20.85 -8.93 -0.44
N LEU A 100 19.61 -8.60 -0.82
CA LEU A 100 18.74 -7.72 -0.04
C LEU A 100 18.54 -8.20 1.40
N SER A 101 18.43 -9.51 1.62
CA SER A 101 18.30 -10.09 2.97
C SER A 101 19.47 -9.71 3.87
N ASP A 102 20.67 -9.82 3.34
CA ASP A 102 21.92 -9.67 4.09
C ASP A 102 22.22 -8.19 4.31
N LEU A 103 21.91 -7.36 3.31
CA LEU A 103 21.97 -5.91 3.43
C LEU A 103 21.03 -5.40 4.53
N ILE A 104 19.80 -5.93 4.60
CA ILE A 104 18.86 -5.58 5.67
C ILE A 104 19.41 -5.98 7.04
N GLN A 105 19.99 -7.18 7.18
CA GLN A 105 20.60 -7.59 8.45
C GLN A 105 21.77 -6.69 8.84
N LYS A 106 22.63 -6.33 7.88
CA LYS A 106 23.76 -5.42 8.11
C LYS A 106 23.28 -4.05 8.60
N ILE A 107 22.34 -3.44 7.88
CA ILE A 107 21.76 -2.15 8.27
C ILE A 107 21.14 -2.21 9.66
N LYS A 108 20.41 -3.29 9.97
CA LYS A 108 19.80 -3.49 11.28
C LYS A 108 20.86 -3.52 12.39
N SER A 109 21.94 -4.28 12.20
CA SER A 109 23.05 -4.34 13.17
C SER A 109 23.76 -2.99 13.33
N ASP A 110 24.00 -2.27 12.23
CA ASP A 110 24.65 -0.96 12.25
C ASP A 110 23.80 0.09 12.99
N LEU A 111 22.48 0.09 12.77
CA LEU A 111 21.55 0.98 13.48
C LEU A 111 21.47 0.62 14.97
N GLN A 112 21.42 -0.67 15.31
CA GLN A 112 21.38 -1.11 16.72
C GLN A 112 22.68 -0.78 17.47
N GLY A 113 23.83 -0.85 16.82
CA GLY A 113 25.13 -0.53 17.44
C GLY A 113 25.37 0.97 17.67
N ARG A 114 24.65 1.85 16.94
CA ARG A 114 24.77 3.33 17.07
C ARG A 114 23.83 3.93 18.10
N LEU A 115 22.84 3.18 18.57
CA LEU A 115 21.89 3.61 19.60
C LEU A 115 22.52 3.43 20.99
N VAL A 116 23.27 4.42 21.45
CA VAL A 116 23.66 4.55 22.87
C VAL A 116 22.72 5.57 23.50
N GLU A 117 22.22 5.29 24.71
CA GLU A 117 21.37 6.24 25.44
C GLU A 117 22.11 7.59 25.58
N GLY A 118 21.51 8.67 25.07
CA GLY A 118 22.03 10.04 25.20
C GLY A 118 22.81 10.60 24.00
N VAL A 119 22.84 9.92 22.84
CA VAL A 119 23.42 10.49 21.62
C VAL A 119 22.39 11.41 20.94
N GLU A 120 22.65 12.72 20.95
CA GLU A 120 21.95 13.65 20.06
C GLU A 120 22.41 13.39 18.62
N LEU A 121 21.44 13.10 17.76
CA LEU A 121 21.66 12.96 16.32
C LEU A 121 21.88 14.39 15.77
N GLN A 122 23.12 14.68 15.35
CA GLN A 122 23.53 15.97 14.80
C GLN A 122 22.98 16.22 13.39
#